data_AF-A0AA45L5M0-F1
#
_entry.id   AF-A0AA45L5M0-F1
#
_cell.length_a   1.000
_cell.length_b   1.000
_cell.length_c   1.000
_cell.angle_alpha   90.00
_cell.angle_beta   90.00
_cell.angle_gamma   90.00
#
_symmetry.space_group_name_H-M   'P 1'
#
loop_
_entity.id
_entity.type
_entity.pdbx_description
1 polymer ?
#
loop_
_entity_poly.entity_id
_entity_poly.type
_entity_poly.pdbx_seq_one_letter_code
_entity_poly.pdbx_strand_id
1 'polypeptide(L)'
;MLPDMTLLRQLVDSAPSIRPWSTPAPEGLLRSVELSAGTALPRSYRWWLAEFGGGVVDGTPLGTQEFDADGLVFWRDGDCGAAYRFGDEVGGERCVVGDEGVVAESFAGFLTTRVALALGLRDGPNPAVARLWRATPGVLLDNGVHVYGPDSFGERNATVEVARYAPHWVLVGDDSGGAGLFMRRHGRDRESVHRLDLGAVGPDVAEDGELVTADLVGWVEAGGEL
;
A
#
# COMPACT_ATOMS: atom_id res chain seq x y z
N MET A 1 -4.69 8.79 5.44
CA MET A 1 -5.44 7.51 5.62
C MET A 1 -4.74 6.57 6.60
N LEU A 2 -5.47 5.86 7.48
CA LEU A 2 -4.87 4.87 8.40
C LEU A 2 -4.85 3.48 7.75
N PRO A 3 -3.73 2.73 7.83
CA PRO A 3 -3.66 1.38 7.27
C PRO A 3 -4.57 0.38 7.99
N ASP A 4 -5.23 -0.49 7.22
CA ASP A 4 -5.95 -1.65 7.73
C ASP A 4 -4.97 -2.82 8.01
N MET A 5 -5.00 -3.37 9.22
CA MET A 5 -4.06 -4.44 9.62
C MET A 5 -4.39 -5.81 9.01
N THR A 6 -5.64 -6.03 8.62
CA THR A 6 -6.06 -7.23 7.89
C THR A 6 -5.49 -7.19 6.47
N LEU A 7 -5.61 -6.06 5.79
CA LEU A 7 -5.02 -5.87 4.45
C LEU A 7 -3.49 -5.90 4.52
N LEU A 8 -2.89 -5.34 5.57
CA LEU A 8 -1.44 -5.43 5.76
C LEU A 8 -0.99 -6.88 5.98
N ARG A 9 -1.75 -7.67 6.76
CA ARG A 9 -1.48 -9.10 6.91
C ARG A 9 -1.58 -9.81 5.56
N GLN A 10 -2.63 -9.57 4.79
CA GLN A 10 -2.81 -10.17 3.46
C GLN A 10 -1.65 -9.84 2.53
N LEU A 11 -1.19 -8.58 2.50
CA LEU A 11 -0.01 -8.17 1.75
C LEU A 11 1.22 -9.00 2.17
N VAL A 12 1.47 -9.13 3.47
CA VAL A 12 2.62 -9.88 4.00
C VAL A 12 2.54 -11.36 3.65
N ASP A 13 1.37 -11.97 3.75
CA ASP A 13 1.18 -13.41 3.52
C ASP A 13 1.25 -13.76 2.01
N SER A 14 0.79 -12.85 1.15
CA SER A 14 0.76 -13.04 -0.30
C SER A 14 2.05 -12.63 -1.02
N ALA A 15 2.83 -11.70 -0.46
CA ALA A 15 3.99 -11.14 -1.14
C ALA A 15 5.25 -12.03 -1.00
N PRO A 16 5.79 -12.61 -2.09
CA PRO A 16 6.97 -13.47 -2.03
C PRO A 16 8.27 -12.72 -1.70
N SER A 17 8.27 -11.40 -1.86
CA SER A 17 9.38 -10.51 -1.51
C SER A 17 9.50 -10.26 -0.01
N ILE A 18 8.47 -10.60 0.78
CA ILE A 18 8.47 -10.47 2.23
C ILE A 18 8.68 -11.84 2.86
N ARG A 19 9.66 -11.93 3.77
CA ARG A 19 9.91 -13.10 4.60
C ARG A 19 9.90 -12.66 6.06
N PRO A 20 8.74 -12.70 6.74
CA PRO A 20 8.69 -12.38 8.15
C PRO A 20 9.49 -13.41 8.95
N TRP A 21 10.04 -12.98 10.09
CA TRP A 21 10.52 -13.92 11.08
C TRP A 21 9.33 -14.55 11.83
N SER A 22 9.59 -15.65 12.50
CA SER A 22 8.58 -16.43 13.23
C SER A 22 8.60 -16.19 14.75
N THR A 23 9.35 -15.19 15.22
CA THR A 23 9.55 -14.91 16.64
C THR A 23 9.09 -13.47 16.95
N PRO A 24 7.84 -13.29 17.41
CA PRO A 24 7.33 -12.02 17.93
C PRO A 24 8.31 -11.28 18.84
N ALA A 25 8.43 -9.97 18.65
CA ALA A 25 9.14 -9.13 19.61
C ALA A 25 8.35 -9.06 20.92
N PRO A 26 8.96 -9.35 22.09
CA PRO A 26 8.27 -9.26 23.35
C PRO A 26 7.91 -7.81 23.68
N GLU A 27 6.79 -7.60 24.37
CA GLU A 27 6.29 -6.25 24.73
C GLU A 27 7.35 -5.39 25.45
N GLY A 28 8.17 -5.99 26.32
CA GLY A 28 9.27 -5.29 26.99
C GLY A 28 10.34 -4.74 26.04
N LEU A 29 10.62 -5.46 24.94
CA LEU A 29 11.53 -4.99 23.90
C LEU A 29 10.91 -3.81 23.14
N LEU A 30 9.64 -3.92 22.73
CA LEU A 30 8.93 -2.84 22.05
C LEU A 30 8.91 -1.56 22.89
N ARG A 31 8.62 -1.68 24.18
CA ARG A 31 8.68 -0.55 25.13
C ARG A 31 10.08 0.03 25.25
N SER A 32 11.11 -0.81 25.28
CA SER A 32 12.49 -0.35 25.31
C SER A 32 12.85 0.47 24.06
N VAL A 33 12.40 0.04 22.88
CA VAL A 33 12.62 0.78 21.63
C VAL A 33 11.90 2.12 21.66
N GLU A 34 10.64 2.16 22.09
CA GLU A 34 9.87 3.41 22.23
C GLU A 34 10.53 4.39 23.20
N LEU A 35 11.04 3.88 24.33
CA LEU A 35 11.77 4.68 25.30
C LEU A 35 13.06 5.26 24.71
N SER A 36 13.83 4.45 23.97
CA SER A 36 15.05 4.89 23.29
C SER A 36 14.78 5.89 22.17
N ALA A 37 13.69 5.70 21.42
CA ALA A 37 13.26 6.62 20.36
C ALA A 37 12.63 7.91 20.92
N GLY A 38 12.29 7.94 22.21
CA GLY A 38 11.58 9.06 22.84
C GLY A 38 10.14 9.23 22.35
N THR A 39 9.59 8.22 21.68
CA THR A 39 8.24 8.28 21.08
C THR A 39 7.64 6.90 20.88
N ALA A 40 6.31 6.83 20.80
CA ALA A 40 5.61 5.61 20.40
C ALA A 40 5.99 5.18 18.97
N LEU A 41 6.07 3.86 18.75
CA LEU A 41 6.28 3.31 17.41
C LEU A 41 5.01 3.50 16.57
N PRO A 42 5.14 3.74 15.25
CA PRO A 42 3.99 3.80 14.35
C PRO A 42 3.17 2.51 14.44
N ARG A 43 1.84 2.63 14.38
CA ARG A 43 0.92 1.51 14.62
C ARG A 43 1.25 0.26 13.80
N SER A 44 1.41 0.40 12.49
CA SER A 44 1.70 -0.71 11.58
C SER A 44 3.11 -1.29 11.77
N TYR A 45 4.10 -0.46 12.13
CA TYR A 45 5.44 -0.95 12.45
C TYR A 45 5.47 -1.70 13.79
N ARG A 46 4.79 -1.17 14.80
CA ARG A 46 4.64 -1.83 16.10
C ARG A 46 3.94 -3.18 15.95
N TRP A 47 2.88 -3.23 15.14
CA TRP A 47 2.20 -4.47 14.78
C TRP A 47 3.16 -5.45 14.09
N TRP A 48 3.93 -5.00 13.09
CA TRP A 48 4.92 -5.84 12.40
C TRP A 48 5.91 -6.50 13.37
N LEU A 49 6.49 -5.72 14.28
CA LEU A 49 7.39 -6.27 15.30
C LEU A 49 6.67 -7.18 16.29
N ALA A 50 5.46 -6.84 16.72
CA ALA A 50 4.69 -7.67 17.65
C ALA A 50 4.27 -9.01 17.04
N GLU A 51 3.99 -9.05 15.73
CA GLU A 51 3.56 -10.26 15.04
C GLU A 51 4.74 -11.13 14.58
N PHE A 52 5.80 -10.50 14.10
CA PHE A 52 6.88 -11.21 13.40
C PHE A 52 8.25 -11.04 14.07
N GLY A 53 8.43 -10.00 14.89
CA GLY A 53 9.72 -9.60 15.47
C GLY A 53 10.68 -8.93 14.49
N GLY A 54 10.32 -8.91 13.20
CA GLY A 54 11.17 -8.48 12.10
C GLY A 54 10.98 -9.40 10.90
N GLY A 55 11.89 -9.28 9.93
CA GLY A 55 11.86 -10.08 8.72
C GLY A 55 12.89 -9.59 7.71
N VAL A 56 12.70 -10.02 6.47
CA VAL A 56 13.47 -9.59 5.32
C VAL A 56 12.50 -9.15 4.24
N VAL A 57 12.73 -7.97 3.65
CA VAL A 57 11.98 -7.45 2.51
C VAL A 57 12.95 -7.20 1.39
N ASP A 58 12.74 -7.89 0.27
CA ASP A 58 13.58 -7.76 -0.93
C ASP A 58 15.08 -7.98 -0.61
N GLY A 59 15.37 -9.08 0.13
CA GLY A 59 16.72 -9.41 0.56
C GLY A 59 17.29 -8.54 1.69
N THR A 60 16.61 -7.45 2.05
CA THR A 60 17.08 -6.48 3.05
C THR A 60 16.40 -6.69 4.40
N PRO A 61 17.14 -6.80 5.52
CA PRO A 61 16.55 -6.93 6.85
C PRO A 61 15.60 -5.79 7.21
N LEU A 62 14.46 -6.12 7.80
CA LEU A 62 13.43 -5.18 8.24
C LEU A 62 13.04 -5.48 9.69
N GLY A 63 13.18 -4.50 10.58
CA GLY A 63 12.97 -4.70 12.01
C GLY A 63 14.25 -4.84 12.82
N THR A 64 15.41 -4.58 12.21
CA THR A 64 16.66 -4.41 12.95
C THR A 64 16.59 -3.09 13.71
N GLN A 65 16.63 -3.18 15.04
CA GLN A 65 16.60 -2.02 15.95
C GLN A 65 17.97 -1.34 15.94
N GLU A 66 18.28 -0.66 14.85
CA GLU A 66 19.47 0.16 14.70
C GLU A 66 19.15 1.60 15.11
N PHE A 67 20.04 2.21 15.87
CA PHE A 67 19.95 3.63 16.23
C PHE A 67 21.22 4.31 15.74
N ASP A 68 21.05 5.46 15.12
CA ASP A 68 22.16 6.37 14.81
C ASP A 68 21.91 7.75 15.42
N ALA A 69 22.69 8.74 14.98
CA ALA A 69 22.61 10.11 15.50
C ALA A 69 21.24 10.76 15.26
N ASP A 70 20.48 10.29 14.26
CA ASP A 70 19.21 10.86 13.83
C ASP A 70 18.00 10.03 14.33
N GLY A 71 18.25 8.93 15.04
CA GLY A 71 17.22 8.14 15.72
C GLY A 71 17.11 6.70 15.23
N LEU A 72 15.90 6.13 15.35
CA LEU A 72 15.61 4.74 14.98
C LEU A 72 15.64 4.58 13.45
N VAL A 73 16.57 3.76 12.97
CA VAL A 73 16.64 3.27 11.59
C VAL A 73 15.99 1.90 11.55
N PHE A 74 14.81 1.81 10.93
CA PHE A 74 14.07 0.54 10.87
C PHE A 74 14.41 -0.27 9.62
N TRP A 75 14.98 0.38 8.61
CA TRP A 75 15.39 -0.22 7.34
C TRP A 75 16.58 0.55 6.73
N ARG A 76 17.52 -0.19 6.15
CA ARG A 76 18.68 0.35 5.44
C ARG A 76 18.80 -0.36 4.11
N ASP A 77 18.66 0.38 3.02
CA ASP A 77 18.68 -0.18 1.66
C ASP A 77 20.00 -0.93 1.41
N GLY A 78 19.90 -2.19 0.97
CA GLY A 78 21.06 -3.06 0.80
C GLY A 78 22.00 -2.64 -0.33
N ASP A 79 21.49 -1.90 -1.32
CA ASP A 79 22.26 -1.55 -2.52
C ASP A 79 22.94 -0.18 -2.36
N CYS A 80 22.22 0.83 -1.87
CA CYS A 80 22.72 2.20 -1.74
C CYS A 80 23.08 2.61 -0.29
N GLY A 81 22.64 1.83 0.71
CA GLY A 81 22.91 2.12 2.13
C GLY A 81 22.03 3.22 2.73
N ALA A 82 21.06 3.75 1.97
CA ALA A 82 20.13 4.79 2.41
C ALA A 82 19.36 4.34 3.65
N ALA A 83 19.24 5.23 4.64
CA ALA A 83 18.63 4.92 5.94
C ALA A 83 17.21 5.46 6.01
N TYR A 84 16.27 4.62 6.43
CA TYR A 84 14.86 4.95 6.47
C TYR A 84 14.37 5.00 7.92
N ARG A 85 13.67 6.10 8.24
CA ARG A 85 13.25 6.46 9.59
C ARG A 85 11.80 6.93 9.60
N PHE A 86 11.25 7.09 10.79
CA PHE A 86 9.92 7.65 10.97
C PHE A 86 10.00 9.16 11.19
N GLY A 87 9.22 9.91 10.43
CA GLY A 87 9.08 11.36 10.56
C GLY A 87 7.86 11.76 11.38
N ASP A 88 7.11 12.72 10.85
CA ASP A 88 5.95 13.34 11.49
C ASP A 88 4.81 12.34 11.72
N GLU A 89 4.09 12.54 12.83
CA GLU A 89 2.99 11.68 13.26
C GLU A 89 1.63 12.19 12.78
N VAL A 90 0.82 11.27 12.26
CA VAL A 90 -0.57 11.51 11.89
C VAL A 90 -1.41 10.31 12.32
N GLY A 91 -2.32 10.51 13.29
CA GLY A 91 -3.30 9.50 13.69
C GLY A 91 -2.71 8.20 14.27
N GLY A 92 -1.52 8.26 14.88
CA GLY A 92 -0.81 7.08 15.40
C GLY A 92 0.01 6.32 14.35
N GLU A 93 0.07 6.84 13.12
CA GLU A 93 1.08 6.47 12.12
C GLU A 93 2.12 7.57 11.98
N ARG A 94 3.23 7.23 11.30
CA ARG A 94 4.26 8.21 10.93
C ARG A 94 4.68 8.03 9.49
N CYS A 95 4.98 9.15 8.84
CA CYS A 95 5.56 9.08 7.51
C CYS A 95 6.94 8.40 7.57
N VAL A 96 7.33 7.77 6.48
CA VAL A 96 8.67 7.21 6.29
C VAL A 96 9.50 8.21 5.51
N VAL A 97 10.67 8.53 6.07
CA VAL A 97 11.63 9.47 5.50
C VAL A 97 12.88 8.69 5.10
N GLY A 98 13.30 8.83 3.85
CA GLY A 98 14.62 8.45 3.35
C GLY A 98 15.47 9.68 3.06
N ASP A 99 16.60 9.49 2.38
CA ASP A 99 17.59 10.55 2.15
C ASP A 99 17.04 11.73 1.32
N GLU A 100 16.10 11.47 0.39
CA GLU A 100 15.49 12.47 -0.49
C GLU A 100 14.17 13.05 0.06
N GLY A 101 13.76 12.66 1.28
CA GLY A 101 12.55 13.15 1.94
C GLY A 101 11.51 12.05 2.19
N VAL A 102 10.24 12.46 2.24
CA VAL A 102 9.12 11.55 2.55
C VAL A 102 8.88 10.58 1.38
N VAL A 103 8.98 9.28 1.64
CA VAL A 103 8.77 8.21 0.65
C VAL A 103 7.44 7.48 0.81
N ALA A 104 6.88 7.48 2.02
CA ALA A 104 5.58 6.89 2.33
C ALA A 104 4.91 7.63 3.49
N GLU A 105 3.58 7.59 3.56
CA GLU A 105 2.79 8.23 4.64
C GLU A 105 2.66 7.32 5.88
N SER A 106 2.98 6.03 5.75
CA SER A 106 2.99 5.06 6.86
C SER A 106 4.03 3.96 6.64
N PHE A 107 4.35 3.20 7.69
CA PHE A 107 5.16 1.99 7.54
C PHE A 107 4.48 0.94 6.65
N ALA A 108 3.16 0.76 6.78
CA ALA A 108 2.40 -0.13 5.91
C ALA A 108 2.52 0.28 4.44
N GLY A 109 2.36 1.57 4.13
CA GLY A 109 2.54 2.09 2.78
C GLY A 109 3.97 1.93 2.26
N PHE A 110 4.97 2.09 3.12
CA PHE A 110 6.35 1.76 2.75
C PHE A 110 6.50 0.29 2.33
N LEU A 111 5.96 -0.66 3.12
CA LEU A 111 5.93 -2.08 2.74
C LEU A 111 5.18 -2.30 1.42
N THR A 112 4.03 -1.65 1.24
CA THR A 112 3.23 -1.74 0.01
C THR A 112 4.03 -1.30 -1.21
N THR A 113 4.75 -0.18 -1.14
CA THR A 113 5.58 0.27 -2.27
C THR A 113 6.74 -0.67 -2.56
N ARG A 114 7.38 -1.28 -1.54
CA ARG A 114 8.41 -2.31 -1.75
C ARG A 114 7.85 -3.55 -2.45
N VAL A 115 6.64 -3.98 -2.09
CA VAL A 115 5.96 -5.09 -2.77
C VAL A 115 5.63 -4.71 -4.22
N ALA A 116 5.10 -3.50 -4.45
CA ALA A 116 4.80 -3.02 -5.80
C ALA A 116 6.06 -3.00 -6.69
N LEU A 117 7.20 -2.53 -6.17
CA LEU A 117 8.48 -2.56 -6.87
C LEU A 117 8.92 -3.99 -7.20
N ALA A 118 8.86 -4.90 -6.22
CA ALA A 118 9.25 -6.31 -6.41
C ALA A 118 8.36 -7.06 -7.43
N LEU A 119 7.09 -6.67 -7.55
CA LEU A 119 6.15 -7.19 -8.55
C LEU A 119 6.29 -6.50 -9.92
N GLY A 120 7.22 -5.54 -10.07
CA GLY A 120 7.42 -4.80 -11.31
C GLY A 120 6.35 -3.74 -11.61
N LEU A 121 5.48 -3.43 -10.64
CA LEU A 121 4.43 -2.40 -10.76
C LEU A 121 4.98 -0.97 -10.62
N ARG A 122 6.26 -0.83 -10.23
CA ARG A 122 6.93 0.46 -9.97
C ARG A 122 6.14 1.25 -8.93
N ASP A 123 5.92 2.54 -9.16
CA ASP A 123 5.12 3.39 -8.26
C ASP A 123 3.65 2.98 -8.23
N GLY A 124 3.15 2.30 -9.27
CA GLY A 124 1.77 1.87 -9.41
C GLY A 124 1.23 2.05 -10.83
N PRO A 125 0.04 1.51 -11.12
CA PRO A 125 -0.58 1.56 -12.44
C PRO A 125 -1.05 2.97 -12.84
N ASN A 126 -1.26 3.82 -11.84
CA ASN A 126 -1.83 5.16 -11.96
C ASN A 126 -1.32 6.04 -10.79
N PRO A 127 -1.04 7.35 -10.98
CA PRO A 127 -0.55 8.23 -9.92
C PRO A 127 -1.43 8.27 -8.66
N ALA A 128 -2.76 8.19 -8.80
CA ALA A 128 -3.66 8.19 -7.65
C ALA A 128 -3.56 6.89 -6.84
N VAL A 129 -3.45 5.74 -7.53
CA VAL A 129 -3.20 4.43 -6.91
C VAL A 129 -1.82 4.40 -6.25
N ALA A 130 -0.80 4.96 -6.91
CA ALA A 130 0.54 5.10 -6.34
C ALA A 130 0.54 5.93 -5.05
N ARG A 131 -0.24 7.03 -5.03
CA ARG A 131 -0.43 7.84 -3.83
C ARG A 131 -1.12 7.03 -2.72
N LEU A 132 -2.16 6.27 -3.04
CA LEU A 132 -2.84 5.41 -2.08
C LEU A 132 -1.89 4.35 -1.48
N TRP A 133 -1.09 3.69 -2.32
CA TRP A 133 -0.13 2.66 -1.90
C TRP A 133 1.00 3.21 -1.03
N ARG A 134 1.35 4.49 -1.15
CA ARG A 134 2.26 5.14 -0.19
C ARG A 134 1.64 5.31 1.20
N ALA A 135 0.33 5.20 1.36
CA ALA A 135 -0.36 5.34 2.63
C ALA A 135 -0.84 3.99 3.21
N THR A 136 -1.30 3.06 2.38
CA THR A 136 -1.98 1.83 2.83
C THR A 136 -1.83 0.69 1.82
N PRO A 137 -1.88 -0.59 2.24
CA PRO A 137 -1.85 -1.78 1.37
C PRO A 137 -3.05 -1.98 0.45
N GLY A 138 -3.90 -0.97 0.26
CA GLY A 138 -5.25 -1.11 -0.29
C GLY A 138 -6.28 -0.62 0.73
N VAL A 139 -7.56 -0.64 0.35
CA VAL A 139 -8.67 -0.19 1.22
C VAL A 139 -9.89 -1.05 1.00
N LEU A 140 -10.46 -1.57 2.08
CA LEU A 140 -11.78 -2.18 2.11
C LEU A 140 -12.71 -1.25 2.88
N LEU A 141 -13.71 -0.71 2.19
CA LEU A 141 -14.69 0.21 2.74
C LEU A 141 -15.86 -0.56 3.37
N ASP A 142 -16.57 0.07 4.30
CA ASP A 142 -17.70 -0.53 5.02
C ASP A 142 -18.87 -0.92 4.10
N ASN A 143 -18.97 -0.28 2.93
CA ASN A 143 -19.95 -0.61 1.90
C ASN A 143 -19.53 -1.82 1.02
N GLY A 144 -18.41 -2.47 1.32
CA GLY A 144 -17.90 -3.64 0.60
C GLY A 144 -17.00 -3.31 -0.58
N VAL A 145 -16.77 -2.02 -0.87
CA VAL A 145 -15.89 -1.61 -1.96
C VAL A 145 -14.43 -1.84 -1.59
N HIS A 146 -13.72 -2.53 -2.46
CA HIS A 146 -12.32 -2.86 -2.28
C HIS A 146 -11.46 -2.16 -3.34
N VAL A 147 -10.57 -1.27 -2.92
CA VAL A 147 -9.49 -0.72 -3.74
C VAL A 147 -8.22 -1.53 -3.49
N TYR A 148 -7.67 -2.11 -4.56
CA TYR A 148 -6.69 -3.18 -4.45
C TYR A 148 -5.30 -2.72 -3.98
N GLY A 149 -4.66 -3.60 -3.23
CA GLY A 149 -3.23 -3.61 -3.01
C GLY A 149 -2.45 -4.22 -4.17
N PRO A 150 -1.11 -4.06 -4.19
CA PRO A 150 -0.25 -4.64 -5.22
C PRO A 150 -0.28 -6.18 -5.23
N ASP A 151 -0.55 -6.82 -4.10
CA ASP A 151 -0.64 -8.28 -3.95
C ASP A 151 -1.77 -8.89 -4.77
N SER A 152 -2.94 -8.24 -4.85
CA SER A 152 -4.08 -8.72 -5.63
C SER A 152 -4.18 -8.07 -7.01
N PHE A 153 -3.55 -6.92 -7.23
CA PHE A 153 -3.73 -6.10 -8.44
C PHE A 153 -3.49 -6.87 -9.74
N GLY A 154 -2.36 -7.58 -9.83
CA GLY A 154 -1.96 -8.30 -11.04
C GLY A 154 -2.91 -9.45 -11.37
N GLU A 155 -3.25 -10.27 -10.36
CA GLU A 155 -4.18 -11.39 -10.51
C GLU A 155 -5.56 -10.90 -10.94
N ARG A 156 -6.12 -9.89 -10.26
CA ARG A 156 -7.46 -9.36 -10.55
C ARG A 156 -7.58 -8.81 -11.96
N ASN A 157 -6.59 -8.04 -12.42
CA ASN A 157 -6.58 -7.53 -13.80
C ASN A 157 -6.46 -8.67 -14.83
N ALA A 158 -5.73 -9.74 -14.52
CA ALA A 158 -5.58 -10.90 -15.39
C ALA A 158 -6.87 -11.74 -15.44
N THR A 159 -7.55 -11.97 -14.31
CA THR A 159 -8.82 -12.70 -14.23
C THR A 159 -9.91 -12.09 -15.09
N VAL A 160 -9.98 -10.75 -15.14
CA VAL A 160 -10.95 -10.00 -15.95
C VAL A 160 -10.44 -9.78 -17.39
N GLU A 161 -9.22 -10.25 -17.71
CA GLU A 161 -8.56 -10.04 -19.00
C GLU A 161 -8.55 -8.56 -19.43
N VAL A 162 -8.35 -7.63 -18.49
CA VAL A 162 -8.44 -6.17 -18.74
C VAL A 162 -7.52 -5.74 -19.89
N ALA A 163 -6.30 -6.31 -19.93
CA ALA A 163 -5.34 -6.01 -21.00
C ALA A 163 -5.85 -6.39 -22.41
N ARG A 164 -6.78 -7.35 -22.51
CA ARG A 164 -7.39 -7.80 -23.77
C ARG A 164 -8.61 -6.95 -24.12
N TYR A 165 -9.51 -6.76 -23.17
CA TYR A 165 -10.80 -6.11 -23.42
C TYR A 165 -10.74 -4.59 -23.32
N ALA A 166 -9.89 -4.05 -22.46
CA ALA A 166 -9.77 -2.62 -22.15
C ALA A 166 -8.28 -2.20 -22.01
N PRO A 167 -7.46 -2.26 -23.09
CA PRO A 167 -5.99 -2.11 -23.02
C PRO A 167 -5.48 -0.73 -22.58
N HIS A 168 -6.37 0.26 -22.48
CA HIS A 168 -6.05 1.61 -22.02
C HIS A 168 -6.50 1.89 -20.58
N TRP A 169 -7.08 0.87 -19.95
CA TRP A 169 -7.66 0.90 -18.63
C TRP A 169 -6.94 -0.07 -17.69
N VAL A 170 -7.13 0.15 -16.40
CA VAL A 170 -6.72 -0.75 -15.33
C VAL A 170 -7.87 -0.90 -14.35
N LEU A 171 -8.12 -2.14 -13.91
CA LEU A 171 -9.03 -2.43 -12.81
C LEU A 171 -8.30 -2.14 -11.49
N VAL A 172 -8.78 -1.18 -10.72
CA VAL A 172 -8.15 -0.71 -9.47
C VAL A 172 -8.91 -1.17 -8.23
N GLY A 173 -10.11 -1.71 -8.40
CA GLY A 173 -10.96 -2.19 -7.31
C GLY A 173 -12.25 -2.81 -7.81
N ASP A 174 -13.10 -3.27 -6.90
CA ASP A 174 -14.44 -3.78 -7.17
C ASP A 174 -15.40 -3.51 -6.01
N ASP A 175 -16.70 -3.65 -6.26
CA ASP A 175 -17.75 -3.49 -5.26
C ASP A 175 -18.22 -4.82 -4.63
N SER A 176 -17.55 -5.93 -4.92
CA SER A 176 -17.93 -7.31 -4.60
C SER A 176 -19.33 -7.74 -5.11
N GLY A 177 -20.05 -6.87 -5.80
CA GLY A 177 -21.37 -7.06 -6.40
C GLY A 177 -21.34 -7.35 -7.89
N GLY A 178 -20.14 -7.40 -8.49
CA GLY A 178 -19.93 -7.73 -9.89
C GLY A 178 -19.50 -6.55 -10.76
N ALA A 179 -19.35 -5.34 -10.19
CA ALA A 179 -18.80 -4.19 -10.91
C ALA A 179 -17.36 -3.89 -10.46
N GLY A 180 -16.55 -3.47 -11.43
CA GLY A 180 -15.17 -3.05 -11.24
C GLY A 180 -15.02 -1.54 -11.25
N LEU A 181 -14.00 -1.05 -10.58
CA LEU A 181 -13.53 0.33 -10.63
C LEU A 181 -12.35 0.42 -11.59
N PHE A 182 -12.44 1.29 -12.58
CA PHE A 182 -11.47 1.42 -13.66
C PHE A 182 -10.89 2.82 -13.72
N MET A 183 -9.59 2.89 -13.98
CA MET A 183 -8.89 4.14 -14.26
C MET A 183 -8.08 4.00 -15.55
N ARG A 184 -7.83 5.11 -16.23
CA ARG A 184 -6.95 5.09 -17.40
C ARG A 184 -5.50 4.87 -16.99
N ARG A 185 -4.80 4.03 -17.75
CA ARG A 185 -3.37 3.74 -17.55
C ARG A 185 -2.48 4.90 -18.03
N HIS A 186 -2.91 5.61 -19.07
CA HIS A 186 -2.17 6.68 -19.73
C HIS A 186 -3.11 7.73 -20.31
N GLY A 187 -2.54 8.85 -20.77
CA GLY A 187 -3.30 9.98 -21.30
C GLY A 187 -3.48 11.11 -20.28
N ARG A 188 -4.31 12.08 -20.65
CA ARG A 188 -4.53 13.31 -19.85
C ARG A 188 -5.43 13.07 -18.65
N ASP A 189 -6.50 12.31 -18.83
CA ASP A 189 -7.40 11.94 -17.75
C ASP A 189 -6.91 10.64 -17.13
N ARG A 190 -6.28 10.74 -15.96
CA ARG A 190 -5.82 9.60 -15.15
C ARG A 190 -6.37 9.69 -13.73
N GLU A 191 -7.29 10.60 -13.48
CA GLU A 191 -7.82 10.85 -12.14
C GLU A 191 -9.25 10.33 -12.02
N SER A 192 -9.98 10.27 -13.15
CA SER A 192 -11.33 9.72 -13.20
C SER A 192 -11.36 8.21 -12.91
N VAL A 193 -12.26 7.84 -12.01
CA VAL A 193 -12.62 6.47 -11.67
C VAL A 193 -13.99 6.18 -12.25
N HIS A 194 -14.08 5.12 -13.05
CA HIS A 194 -15.33 4.67 -13.65
C HIS A 194 -15.75 3.33 -13.07
N ARG A 195 -17.03 3.17 -12.77
CA ARG A 195 -17.63 1.90 -12.35
C ARG A 195 -18.32 1.23 -13.54
N LEU A 196 -18.01 -0.03 -13.78
CA LEU A 196 -18.57 -0.81 -14.89
C LEU A 196 -18.76 -2.27 -14.46
N ASP A 197 -19.84 -2.90 -14.92
CA ASP A 197 -20.06 -4.33 -14.76
C ASP A 197 -18.87 -5.13 -15.34
N LEU A 198 -18.32 -6.06 -14.56
CA LEU A 198 -17.14 -6.84 -14.98
C LEU A 198 -17.41 -7.74 -16.19
N GLY A 199 -18.67 -8.10 -16.45
CA GLY A 199 -19.10 -8.81 -17.65
C GLY A 199 -19.28 -7.91 -18.88
N ALA A 200 -19.28 -6.59 -18.71
CA ALA A 200 -19.42 -5.59 -19.76
C ALA A 200 -18.09 -4.91 -20.17
N VAL A 201 -16.95 -5.38 -19.65
CA VAL A 201 -15.65 -4.76 -19.90
C VAL A 201 -15.34 -4.72 -21.40
N GLY A 202 -15.14 -3.51 -21.90
CA GLY A 202 -14.85 -3.21 -23.29
C GLY A 202 -13.83 -2.06 -23.44
N PRO A 203 -13.51 -1.67 -24.67
CA PRO A 203 -12.46 -0.67 -24.94
C PRO A 203 -12.78 0.71 -24.36
N ASP A 204 -14.08 1.07 -24.26
CA ASP A 204 -14.57 2.41 -23.96
C ASP A 204 -15.27 2.48 -22.60
N VAL A 205 -14.59 2.04 -21.53
CA VAL A 205 -15.12 2.04 -20.15
C VAL A 205 -15.69 3.39 -19.69
N ALA A 206 -15.18 4.52 -20.20
CA ALA A 206 -15.71 5.84 -19.87
C ALA A 206 -17.12 6.10 -20.43
N GLU A 207 -17.45 5.49 -21.58
CA GLU A 207 -18.74 5.64 -22.25
C GLU A 207 -19.74 4.62 -21.70
N ASP A 208 -19.29 3.38 -21.48
CA ASP A 208 -20.15 2.28 -21.01
C ASP A 208 -20.37 2.31 -19.49
N GLY A 209 -19.46 2.96 -18.75
CA GLY A 209 -19.44 2.99 -17.29
C GLY A 209 -19.92 4.30 -16.68
N GLU A 210 -20.15 4.25 -15.38
CA GLU A 210 -20.53 5.40 -14.55
C GLU A 210 -19.28 6.12 -14.02
N LEU A 211 -19.21 7.45 -14.14
CA LEU A 211 -18.17 8.24 -13.47
C LEU A 211 -18.46 8.29 -11.97
N VAL A 212 -17.57 7.72 -11.15
CA VAL A 212 -17.70 7.69 -9.69
C VAL A 212 -17.05 8.93 -9.07
N THR A 213 -15.82 9.24 -9.47
CA THR A 213 -15.05 10.36 -8.90
C THR A 213 -13.94 10.78 -9.86
N ALA A 214 -13.40 11.99 -9.67
CA ALA A 214 -12.15 12.46 -10.26
C ALA A 214 -11.01 12.60 -9.22
N ASP A 215 -11.24 12.13 -7.99
CA ASP A 215 -10.23 12.08 -6.93
C ASP A 215 -10.41 10.77 -6.16
N LEU A 216 -9.64 9.74 -6.54
CA LEU A 216 -9.68 8.43 -5.88
C LEU A 216 -9.39 8.55 -4.38
N VAL A 217 -8.38 9.32 -3.99
CA VAL A 217 -7.95 9.38 -2.59
C VAL A 217 -8.99 10.11 -1.76
N GLY A 218 -9.46 11.28 -2.22
CA GLY A 218 -10.51 12.02 -1.54
C GLY A 218 -11.83 11.24 -1.45
N TRP A 219 -12.19 10.50 -2.50
CA TRP A 219 -13.39 9.65 -2.52
C TRP A 219 -13.30 8.49 -1.52
N VAL A 220 -12.15 7.80 -1.44
CA VAL A 220 -11.94 6.75 -0.44
C VAL A 220 -11.99 7.33 0.98
N GLU A 221 -11.37 8.50 1.23
CA GLU A 221 -11.41 9.16 2.54
C GLU A 221 -12.82 9.63 2.94
N ALA A 222 -13.69 9.90 1.95
CA ALA A 222 -15.10 10.22 2.16
C ALA A 222 -16.00 8.98 2.36
N GLY A 223 -15.44 7.76 2.36
CA GLY A 223 -16.18 6.50 2.55
C GLY A 223 -16.66 5.84 1.25
N GLY A 224 -16.24 6.36 0.10
CA GLY A 224 -16.41 5.76 -1.22
C GLY A 224 -17.85 5.43 -1.62
N GLU A 225 -18.74 6.42 -1.53
CA GLU A 225 -20.13 6.31 -1.98
C GLU A 225 -20.18 5.99 -3.49
N LEU A 226 -21.00 4.99 -3.85
CA LEU A 226 -21.24 4.51 -5.21
C LEU A 226 -22.60 4.93 -5.72
#